data_AF-A0A7S3BS65-F1
#
_entry.id   AF-A0A7S3BS65-F1
#
_cell.length_a   1.000
_cell.length_b   1.000
_cell.length_c   1.000
_cell.angle_alpha   90.00
_cell.angle_beta   90.00
_cell.angle_gamma   90.00
#
_symmetry.space_group_name_H-M   'P 1'
#
loop_
_entity.id
_entity.type
_entity.pdbx_description
1 polymer ?
#
loop_
_entity_poly.entity_id
_entity_poly.type
_entity_poly.pdbx_seq_one_letter_code
_entity_poly.pdbx_strand_id
1 'polypeptide(L)'
;IHTRKWQAPPAPEVLDELAHATVGYCGADLKSLCAESAIGALRRTYPQIYESERKLLIDADSVRVETADFRVAMKGITPASHRSALVYSAPLSRRTEPLLQMPLRAALGVVREAFPPADDALRIAASQARLASGSGTTGGAAPMEVEAE
;
A
#
# COMPACT_ATOMS: atom_id res chain seq x y z
N ILE A 1 2.33 6.38 4.62
CA ILE A 1 3.06 7.62 4.25
C ILE A 1 2.26 8.43 3.24
N HIS A 2 2.03 7.91 2.03
CA HIS A 2 1.36 8.64 0.94
C HIS A 2 -0.13 8.96 1.16
N THR A 3 -0.79 8.25 2.08
CA THR A 3 -2.19 8.47 2.48
C THR A 3 -2.35 9.26 3.77
N ARG A 4 -1.25 9.64 4.47
CA ARG A 4 -1.33 10.27 5.80
C ARG A 4 -1.98 11.66 5.78
N LYS A 5 -1.85 12.39 4.66
CA LYS A 5 -2.40 13.75 4.49
C LYS A 5 -3.82 13.75 3.92
N TRP A 6 -4.40 12.58 3.65
CA TRP A 6 -5.76 12.50 3.10
C TRP A 6 -6.76 12.77 4.22
N GLN A 7 -7.78 13.59 3.95
CA GLN A 7 -8.84 13.90 4.92
C GLN A 7 -9.61 12.64 5.31
N ALA A 8 -9.85 11.75 4.34
CA ALA A 8 -10.40 10.41 4.54
C ALA A 8 -9.36 9.36 4.15
N PRO A 9 -8.52 8.89 5.10
CA PRO A 9 -7.59 7.81 4.83
C PRO A 9 -8.34 6.49 4.55
N PRO A 10 -7.80 5.60 3.70
CA PRO A 10 -8.38 4.29 3.47
C PRO A 10 -8.40 3.47 4.78
N ALA A 11 -9.40 2.60 4.89
CA ALA A 11 -9.56 1.71 6.03
C ALA A 11 -8.32 0.80 6.20
N PRO A 12 -7.97 0.40 7.43
CA PRO A 12 -6.80 -0.44 7.69
C PRO A 12 -6.84 -1.77 6.93
N GLU A 13 -8.02 -2.35 6.73
CA GLU A 13 -8.21 -3.59 5.97
C GLU A 13 -7.81 -3.42 4.50
N VAL A 14 -8.07 -2.23 3.93
CA VAL A 14 -7.66 -1.89 2.56
C VAL A 14 -6.15 -1.73 2.50
N LEU A 15 -5.53 -1.09 3.50
CA LEU A 15 -4.08 -0.95 3.56
C LEU A 15 -3.39 -2.32 3.66
N ASP A 16 -3.93 -3.25 4.43
CA ASP A 16 -3.45 -4.63 4.50
C ASP A 16 -3.59 -5.34 3.15
N GLU A 17 -4.74 -5.22 2.47
CA GLU A 17 -4.92 -5.79 1.14
C GLU A 17 -3.90 -5.24 0.13
N LEU A 18 -3.68 -3.92 0.14
CA LEU A 18 -2.70 -3.25 -0.70
C LEU A 18 -1.28 -3.72 -0.40
N ALA A 19 -0.93 -3.91 0.88
CA ALA A 19 0.39 -4.40 1.27
C ALA A 19 0.67 -5.81 0.69
N HIS A 20 -0.33 -6.69 0.67
CA HIS A 20 -0.21 -8.01 0.06
C HIS A 20 -0.17 -7.96 -1.48
N ALA A 21 -0.86 -7.00 -2.09
CA ALA A 21 -0.96 -6.88 -3.54
C ALA A 21 0.21 -6.14 -4.20
N THR A 22 0.97 -5.34 -3.45
CA THR A 22 2.04 -4.46 -3.98
C THR A 22 3.44 -5.04 -3.87
N VAL A 23 3.57 -6.38 -3.88
CA VAL A 23 4.89 -7.04 -3.91
C VAL A 23 5.67 -6.58 -5.15
N GLY A 24 6.89 -6.09 -4.94
CA GLY A 24 7.76 -5.58 -6.01
C GLY A 24 7.59 -4.09 -6.36
N TYR A 25 6.61 -3.42 -5.75
CA TYR A 25 6.49 -1.96 -5.85
C TYR A 25 7.61 -1.30 -5.04
N CYS A 26 8.23 -0.27 -5.61
CA CYS A 26 9.09 0.62 -4.84
C CYS A 26 8.30 1.81 -4.27
N GLY A 27 8.93 2.64 -3.44
CA GLY A 27 8.27 3.82 -2.87
C GLY A 27 7.73 4.80 -3.93
N ALA A 28 8.38 4.89 -5.10
CA ALA A 28 7.87 5.69 -6.21
C ALA A 28 6.61 5.07 -6.84
N ASP A 29 6.55 3.75 -7.00
CA ASP A 29 5.36 3.08 -7.53
C ASP A 29 4.17 3.23 -6.57
N LEU A 30 4.41 3.14 -5.26
CA LEU A 30 3.37 3.36 -4.24
C LEU A 30 2.84 4.80 -4.26
N LYS A 31 3.72 5.78 -4.48
CA LYS A 31 3.33 7.19 -4.66
C LYS A 31 2.46 7.35 -5.90
N SER A 32 2.88 6.78 -7.04
CA SER A 32 2.11 6.82 -8.29
C SER A 32 0.76 6.10 -8.14
N LEU A 33 0.72 4.97 -7.44
CA LEU A 33 -0.51 4.23 -7.14
C LEU A 33 -1.52 5.10 -6.38
N CYS A 34 -1.08 5.81 -5.36
CA CYS A 34 -1.95 6.72 -4.60
C CYS A 34 -2.43 7.89 -5.46
N ALA A 35 -1.58 8.43 -6.33
CA ALA A 35 -1.94 9.54 -7.23
C ALA A 35 -2.98 9.12 -8.27
N GLU A 36 -2.77 7.98 -8.94
CA GLU A 36 -3.71 7.43 -9.92
C GLU A 36 -5.05 7.06 -9.29
N SER A 37 -5.03 6.52 -8.07
CA SER A 37 -6.26 6.21 -7.33
C SER A 37 -7.06 7.48 -7.00
N ALA A 38 -6.38 8.56 -6.64
CA ALA A 38 -7.03 9.86 -6.40
C ALA A 38 -7.61 10.46 -7.69
N ILE A 39 -6.90 10.36 -8.82
CA ILE A 39 -7.43 10.79 -10.13
C ILE A 39 -8.62 9.93 -10.55
N GLY A 40 -8.58 8.61 -10.29
CA GLY A 40 -9.70 7.70 -10.53
C GLY A 40 -10.94 8.10 -9.73
N ALA A 41 -10.77 8.38 -8.44
CA ALA A 41 -11.86 8.87 -7.58
C ALA A 41 -12.41 10.22 -8.07
N LEU A 42 -11.56 11.13 -8.52
CA LEU A 42 -11.97 12.42 -9.10
C LEU A 42 -12.79 12.21 -10.38
N ARG A 43 -12.33 11.36 -11.30
CA ARG A 43 -13.04 11.03 -12.55
C ARG A 43 -14.42 10.43 -12.29
N ARG A 44 -14.55 9.60 -11.25
CA ARG A 44 -15.81 8.98 -10.83
C ARG A 44 -16.76 9.98 -10.20
N THR A 45 -16.25 10.87 -9.35
CA THR A 45 -17.06 11.85 -8.60
C THR A 45 -17.52 13.01 -9.50
N TYR A 46 -16.67 13.41 -10.44
CA TYR A 46 -16.88 14.57 -11.30
C TYR A 46 -16.55 14.28 -12.78
N PRO A 47 -17.33 13.40 -13.45
CA PRO A 47 -17.11 13.08 -14.86
C PRO A 47 -17.16 14.31 -15.77
N GLN A 48 -17.98 15.30 -15.42
CA GLN A 48 -18.18 16.54 -16.18
C GLN A 48 -16.91 17.40 -16.36
N ILE A 49 -15.86 17.18 -15.55
CA ILE A 49 -14.56 17.86 -15.72
C ILE A 49 -13.93 17.53 -17.07
N TYR A 50 -14.27 16.37 -17.64
CA TYR A 50 -13.74 15.90 -18.93
C TYR A 50 -14.69 16.15 -20.10
N GLU A 51 -15.91 16.63 -19.84
CA GLU A 51 -16.95 16.84 -20.86
C GLU A 51 -17.21 18.33 -21.14
N SER A 52 -16.84 19.23 -20.20
CA SER A 52 -17.07 20.67 -20.31
C SER A 52 -15.77 21.46 -20.30
N GLU A 53 -15.66 22.47 -21.17
CA GLU A 53 -14.55 23.43 -21.15
C GLU A 53 -14.73 24.56 -20.11
N ARG A 54 -15.85 24.58 -19.39
CA ARG A 54 -16.15 25.61 -18.39
C ARG A 54 -15.46 25.29 -17.08
N LYS A 55 -14.98 26.34 -16.37
CA LYS A 55 -14.47 26.18 -15.00
C LYS A 55 -15.62 25.75 -14.07
N LEU A 56 -15.48 24.58 -13.47
CA LEU A 56 -16.43 24.02 -12.51
C LEU A 56 -15.93 24.25 -11.08
N LEU A 57 -16.87 24.54 -10.18
CA LEU A 57 -16.59 24.55 -8.75
C LEU A 57 -16.57 23.09 -8.27
N ILE A 58 -15.39 22.63 -7.86
CA ILE A 58 -15.18 21.26 -7.38
C ILE A 58 -15.03 21.33 -5.87
N ASP A 59 -15.85 20.57 -5.15
CA ASP A 59 -15.67 20.36 -3.73
C ASP A 59 -14.73 19.17 -3.52
N ALA A 60 -13.50 19.46 -3.12
CA ALA A 60 -12.48 18.45 -2.88
C ALA A 60 -12.87 17.48 -1.74
N ASP A 61 -13.70 17.93 -0.78
CA ASP A 61 -14.08 17.12 0.38
C ASP A 61 -15.07 16.01 0.01
N SER A 62 -15.74 16.13 -1.14
CA SER A 62 -16.64 15.11 -1.69
C SER A 62 -15.90 13.94 -2.33
N VAL A 63 -14.62 14.12 -2.70
CA VAL A 63 -13.83 13.10 -3.42
C VAL A 63 -13.27 12.10 -2.43
N ARG A 64 -13.86 10.89 -2.40
CA ARG A 64 -13.41 9.78 -1.56
C ARG A 64 -12.83 8.66 -2.41
N VAL A 65 -11.58 8.29 -2.12
CA VAL A 65 -10.90 7.18 -2.79
C VAL A 65 -11.41 5.85 -2.24
N GLU A 66 -11.91 5.00 -3.14
CA GLU A 66 -12.42 3.67 -2.81
C GLU A 66 -11.43 2.58 -3.18
N THR A 67 -11.62 1.37 -2.64
CA THR A 67 -10.80 0.19 -2.99
C THR A 67 -10.84 -0.14 -4.49
N ALA A 68 -11.95 0.17 -5.15
CA ALA A 68 -12.09 0.00 -6.59
C ALA A 68 -11.10 0.87 -7.38
N ASP A 69 -10.87 2.10 -6.95
CA ASP A 69 -9.96 3.05 -7.60
C ASP A 69 -8.52 2.52 -7.55
N PHE A 70 -8.10 1.96 -6.41
CA PHE A 70 -6.80 1.29 -6.28
C PHE A 70 -6.66 0.08 -7.20
N ARG A 71 -7.69 -0.77 -7.31
CA ARG A 71 -7.66 -1.94 -8.20
C ARG A 71 -7.55 -1.55 -9.66
N VAL A 72 -8.17 -0.44 -10.07
CA VAL A 72 -8.04 0.09 -11.44
C VAL A 72 -6.64 0.66 -11.65
N ALA A 73 -6.13 1.47 -10.70
CA ALA A 73 -4.81 2.06 -10.77
C ALA A 73 -3.69 1.01 -10.88
N MET A 74 -3.78 -0.09 -10.13
CA MET A 74 -2.82 -1.20 -10.18
C MET A 74 -2.67 -1.83 -11.58
N LYS A 75 -3.73 -1.83 -12.40
CA LYS A 75 -3.68 -2.41 -13.76
C LYS A 75 -2.81 -1.58 -14.70
N GLY A 76 -2.65 -0.28 -14.42
CA GLY A 76 -1.85 0.63 -15.23
C GLY A 76 -0.39 0.76 -14.78
N ILE A 77 -0.05 0.27 -13.59
CA ILE A 77 1.28 0.46 -12.99
C ILE A 77 2.08 -0.84 -13.09
N THR A 78 3.17 -0.80 -13.87
CA THR A 78 4.18 -1.87 -13.86
C THR A 78 5.18 -1.63 -12.72
N PRO A 79 5.30 -2.55 -11.75
CA PRO A 79 6.22 -2.40 -10.61
C PRO A 79 7.68 -2.28 -11.02
N ALA A 80 8.47 -1.55 -10.25
CA ALA A 80 9.90 -1.36 -10.50
C ALA A 80 10.67 -2.68 -10.60
N SER A 81 10.37 -3.67 -9.73
CA SER A 81 11.01 -4.98 -9.79
C SER A 81 10.78 -5.71 -11.12
N HIS A 82 9.57 -5.58 -11.68
CA HIS A 82 9.18 -6.19 -12.96
C HIS A 82 9.77 -5.46 -14.17
N ARG A 83 10.22 -4.20 -14.01
CA ARG A 83 10.81 -3.42 -15.11
C ARG A 83 12.26 -3.83 -15.42
N SER A 84 12.97 -4.43 -14.46
CA SER A 84 14.41 -4.70 -14.58
C SER A 84 14.76 -6.19 -14.42
N ALA A 85 13.89 -7.02 -13.85
CA ALA A 85 14.16 -8.44 -13.63
C ALA A 85 12.89 -9.30 -13.81
N LEU A 86 13.08 -10.55 -14.26
CA LEU A 86 12.08 -11.61 -14.12
C LEU A 86 11.88 -11.87 -12.62
N VAL A 87 10.69 -11.58 -12.10
CA VAL A 87 10.38 -11.82 -10.68
C VAL A 87 9.95 -13.26 -10.51
N TYR A 88 10.74 -14.02 -9.73
CA TYR A 88 10.48 -15.43 -9.42
C TYR A 88 9.73 -15.66 -8.10
N SER A 89 9.37 -14.59 -7.37
CA SER A 89 8.76 -14.72 -6.06
C SER A 89 7.33 -14.18 -6.06
N ALA A 90 6.36 -15.09 -5.93
CA ALA A 90 4.99 -14.77 -5.61
C ALA A 90 4.60 -15.52 -4.33
N PRO A 91 3.80 -14.92 -3.43
CA PRO A 91 3.28 -15.63 -2.28
C PRO A 91 2.39 -16.81 -2.72
N LEU A 92 2.28 -17.83 -1.86
CA LEU A 92 1.37 -18.94 -2.12
C LEU A 92 -0.07 -18.43 -2.22
N SER A 93 -0.85 -19.00 -3.14
CA SER A 93 -2.26 -18.66 -3.27
C SER A 93 -3.03 -19.13 -2.02
N ARG A 94 -4.10 -18.43 -1.62
CA ARG A 94 -4.95 -18.83 -0.48
C ARG A 94 -5.46 -20.28 -0.55
N ARG A 95 -5.57 -20.84 -1.76
CA ARG A 95 -6.00 -22.23 -1.99
C ARG A 95 -4.88 -23.24 -1.81
N THR A 96 -3.67 -22.91 -2.24
CA THR A 96 -2.51 -23.83 -2.18
C THR A 96 -1.71 -23.70 -0.89
N GLU A 97 -1.84 -22.58 -0.19
CA GLU A 97 -1.16 -22.31 1.08
C GLU A 97 -1.39 -23.39 2.14
N PRO A 98 -2.63 -23.80 2.50
CA PRO A 98 -2.82 -24.82 3.55
C PRO A 98 -2.24 -26.18 3.15
N LEU A 99 -2.25 -26.51 1.85
CA LEU A 99 -1.74 -27.78 1.34
C LEU A 99 -0.20 -27.85 1.39
N LEU A 100 0.46 -26.72 1.17
CA LEU A 100 1.92 -26.62 1.11
C LEU A 100 2.54 -26.11 2.42
N GLN A 101 1.71 -25.76 3.41
CA GLN A 101 2.18 -25.15 4.65
C GLN A 101 3.17 -26.05 5.41
N MET A 102 2.88 -27.34 5.49
CA MET A 102 3.76 -28.31 6.18
C MET A 102 5.13 -28.46 5.49
N PRO A 103 5.19 -28.79 4.18
CA PRO A 103 6.46 -28.83 3.44
C PRO A 103 7.23 -27.51 3.51
N LEU A 104 6.54 -26.37 3.39
CA LEU A 104 7.15 -25.05 3.47
C LEU A 104 7.83 -24.82 4.82
N ARG A 105 7.14 -25.15 5.93
CA ARG A 105 7.72 -25.02 7.28
C ARG A 105 8.94 -25.92 7.47
N ALA A 106 8.90 -27.14 6.97
CA ALA A 106 10.03 -28.06 7.04
C ALA A 106 11.25 -27.53 6.26
N ALA A 107 11.04 -27.07 5.02
CA ALA A 107 12.10 -26.49 4.20
C ALA A 107 12.71 -25.22 4.84
N LEU A 108 11.86 -24.34 5.39
CA LEU A 108 12.32 -23.16 6.12
C LEU A 108 13.13 -23.54 7.37
N GLY A 109 12.78 -24.62 8.06
CA GLY A 109 13.56 -25.15 9.19
C GLY A 109 15.00 -25.49 8.78
N VAL A 110 15.15 -26.24 7.69
CA VAL A 110 16.48 -26.59 7.14
C VAL A 110 17.28 -25.36 6.75
N VAL A 111 16.64 -24.38 6.09
CA VAL A 111 17.33 -23.13 5.69
C VAL A 111 17.80 -22.33 6.90
N ARG A 112 17.01 -22.28 7.98
CA ARG A 112 17.39 -21.59 9.22
C ARG A 112 18.57 -22.24 9.92
N GLU A 113 18.62 -23.57 9.94
CA GLU A 113 19.75 -24.32 10.49
C GLU A 113 21.01 -24.16 9.62
N ALA A 114 20.86 -24.21 8.30
CA ALA A 114 21.98 -24.10 7.36
C ALA A 114 22.53 -22.67 7.25
N PHE A 115 21.71 -21.64 7.47
CA PHE A 115 22.11 -20.24 7.35
C PHE A 115 21.53 -19.35 8.49
N PRO A 116 22.08 -19.46 9.70
CA PRO A 116 21.59 -18.74 10.90
C PRO A 116 21.50 -17.21 10.75
N PRO A 117 22.42 -16.50 10.05
CA PRO A 117 22.31 -15.05 9.89
C PRO A 117 21.02 -14.58 9.22
N ALA A 118 20.43 -15.38 8.31
CA ALA A 118 19.15 -15.02 7.72
C ALA A 118 17.98 -15.18 8.69
N ASP A 119 18.03 -16.14 9.61
CA ASP A 119 16.97 -16.34 10.60
C ASP A 119 16.92 -15.18 11.60
N ASP A 120 18.09 -14.71 12.02
CA ASP A 120 18.19 -13.54 12.89
C ASP A 120 17.71 -12.26 12.20
N ALA A 121 18.09 -12.06 10.93
CA ALA A 121 17.57 -10.97 10.12
C ALA A 121 16.03 -11.04 9.97
N LEU A 122 15.48 -12.23 9.78
CA LEU A 122 14.04 -12.45 9.67
C LEU A 122 13.31 -12.16 10.98
N ARG A 123 13.88 -12.55 12.14
CA ARG A 123 13.34 -12.24 13.48
C ARG A 123 13.37 -10.74 13.76
N ILE A 124 14.46 -10.07 13.41
CA ILE A 124 14.60 -8.61 13.57
C ILE A 124 13.55 -7.90 12.72
N ALA A 125 13.41 -8.27 11.45
CA ALA A 125 12.38 -7.72 10.56
C ALA A 125 10.95 -7.95 11.11
N ALA A 126 10.66 -9.16 11.60
CA ALA A 126 9.36 -9.48 12.19
C ALA A 126 9.08 -8.68 13.48
N SER A 127 10.10 -8.39 14.29
CA SER A 127 9.97 -7.55 15.50
C SER A 127 9.67 -6.08 15.16
N GLN A 128 10.32 -5.54 14.13
CA GLN A 128 10.11 -4.17 13.66
C GLN A 128 8.70 -3.96 13.07
N ALA A 129 8.17 -4.97 12.36
CA ALA A 129 6.80 -4.94 11.83
C ALA A 129 5.73 -4.89 12.95
N ARG A 130 5.97 -5.55 14.09
CA ARG A 130 5.07 -5.50 15.26
C ARG A 130 5.13 -4.18 16.01
N LEU A 131 6.30 -3.54 16.05
CA LEU A 131 6.46 -2.21 16.65
C LEU A 131 5.76 -1.12 15.83
N ALA A 132 5.76 -1.24 14.50
CA ALA A 132 5.07 -0.31 13.60
C ALA A 132 3.53 -0.36 13.66
N SER A 133 2.96 -1.48 14.13
CA SER A 133 1.50 -1.65 14.32
C SER A 133 1.01 -1.24 15.71
N GLY A 134 1.91 -0.94 16.65
CA GLY A 134 1.58 -0.57 18.03
C GLY A 134 1.52 0.93 18.34
N SER A 135 1.90 1.83 17.41
CA SER A 135 1.95 3.28 17.67
C SER A 135 0.64 4.01 17.34
N GLY A 136 -0.48 3.52 17.87
CA GLY A 136 -1.79 4.15 17.71
C GLY A 136 -2.51 4.29 19.04
N THR A 137 -2.12 5.28 19.88
CA THR A 137 -3.06 6.14 20.64
C THR A 137 -2.37 7.20 21.50
N THR A 138 -3.13 8.29 21.71
CA THR A 138 -2.90 9.52 22.51
C THR A 138 -2.02 10.55 21.80
N GLY A 139 -2.52 11.74 21.41
CA GLY A 139 -3.48 12.60 22.08
C GLY A 139 -2.71 13.77 22.68
N GLY A 140 -2.44 14.79 21.87
CA GLY A 140 -1.68 15.97 22.29
C GLY A 140 -1.87 17.09 21.27
N ALA A 141 -2.90 17.90 21.52
CA ALA A 141 -3.14 19.14 20.80
C ALA A 141 -1.95 20.11 21.02
N ALA A 142 -1.47 20.72 19.93
CA ALA A 142 -0.72 21.96 19.98
C ALA A 142 -1.03 22.78 18.72
N PRO A 143 -1.14 24.12 18.86
CA PRO A 143 -1.93 24.95 17.98
C PRO A 143 -1.19 25.41 16.71
N MET A 144 -2.03 25.89 15.80
CA MET A 144 -1.74 26.63 14.59
C MET A 144 -0.93 27.90 14.88
N GLU A 145 0.27 28.01 14.32
CA GLU A 145 0.92 29.30 14.08
C GLU A 145 1.00 29.53 12.57
N VAL A 146 0.33 30.61 12.17
CA VAL A 146 0.38 31.22 10.85
C VAL A 146 1.53 32.20 10.90
N GLU A 147 2.54 32.02 10.07
CA GLU A 147 3.41 33.12 9.68
C GLU A 147 3.29 33.33 8.18
N ALA A 148 2.85 34.54 7.85
CA ALA A 148 2.88 35.12 6.54
C ALA A 148 4.23 35.79 6.35
N GLU A 149 4.97 35.37 5.32
CA GLU A 149 5.63 36.26 4.36
C GLU A 149 5.86 35.50 3.05
#